data_AF-S4HXN0-F1
#
_entry.id   AF-S4HXN0-F1
#
_cell.length_a   1.000
_cell.length_b   1.000
_cell.length_c   1.000
_cell.angle_alpha   90.00
_cell.angle_beta   90.00
_cell.angle_gamma   90.00
#
_symmetry.space_group_name_H-M   'P 1'
#
loop_
_entity.id
_entity.type
_entity.pdbx_description
1 polymer ?
#
loop_
_entity_poly.entity_id
_entity_poly.type
_entity_poly.pdbx_seq_one_letter_code
_entity_poly.pdbx_strand_id
1 'polypeptide(L)'
;MRYNVENMSGNNTKDQHDIQDDVKNDVQNHDYQNPNHPENARTSSIGVTRSKDGHTHNGDPTQELLRALGTTISPDLLVEALTHRSFSHEHPGTKNYERLEFLGDAVLELVSTETLFSAHPDMTEGQLAKLRAKAVSEWALSAVARDKLHVGPYILLGHGEMEHGGAQKDSILCDIVEALIGATFVEHGIDEARAVVHRLIDDTLAEVLTEGPAL
;
A
#
# COMPACT_ATOMS: atom_id res chain seq x y z
N MET A 1 -8.92 -36.71 -31.06
CA MET A 1 -10.28 -36.16 -31.25
C MET A 1 -10.13 -34.77 -31.82
N ARG A 2 -10.43 -34.58 -33.11
CA ARG A 2 -10.24 -33.32 -33.85
C ARG A 2 -11.63 -32.69 -34.04
N TYR A 3 -11.78 -31.39 -33.75
CA TYR A 3 -12.94 -30.63 -34.20
C TYR A 3 -12.49 -29.48 -35.11
N ASN A 4 -13.10 -29.47 -36.28
CA ASN A 4 -12.85 -28.62 -37.43
C ASN A 4 -13.36 -27.19 -37.22
N VAL A 5 -12.65 -26.28 -37.89
CA VAL A 5 -13.00 -24.90 -38.17
C VAL A 5 -13.78 -24.88 -39.48
N GLU A 6 -14.94 -24.23 -39.54
CA GLU A 6 -15.51 -23.72 -40.80
C GLU A 6 -16.62 -22.66 -40.57
N ASN A 7 -16.24 -21.42 -40.89
CA ASN A 7 -16.96 -20.32 -41.54
C ASN A 7 -18.50 -20.31 -41.60
N MET A 8 -19.07 -19.17 -41.18
CA MET A 8 -20.12 -18.49 -41.95
C MET A 8 -19.89 -16.97 -41.99
N SER A 9 -20.01 -16.46 -43.21
CA SER A 9 -19.79 -15.09 -43.68
C SER A 9 -20.99 -14.19 -43.40
N GLY A 10 -20.74 -12.89 -43.18
CA GLY A 10 -21.77 -11.85 -43.07
C GLY A 10 -21.15 -10.45 -43.17
N ASN A 11 -21.01 -9.95 -44.39
CA ASN A 11 -20.56 -8.60 -44.74
C ASN A 11 -21.74 -7.61 -44.71
N ASN A 12 -21.56 -6.40 -44.13
CA ASN A 12 -21.99 -5.09 -44.70
C ASN A 12 -21.73 -3.96 -43.67
N THR A 13 -20.74 -3.09 -43.90
CA THR A 13 -20.78 -1.77 -44.60
C THR A 13 -21.09 -0.55 -43.73
N LYS A 14 -20.10 0.36 -43.72
CA LYS A 14 -20.17 1.83 -43.73
C LYS A 14 -20.70 2.55 -42.47
N ASP A 15 -19.80 3.25 -41.79
CA ASP A 15 -19.74 4.72 -41.88
C ASP A 15 -18.42 5.25 -41.29
N GLN A 16 -17.58 5.79 -42.19
CA GLN A 16 -16.46 6.68 -41.89
C GLN A 16 -16.81 8.01 -42.54
N HIS A 17 -16.80 9.09 -41.76
CA HIS A 17 -16.78 10.45 -42.27
C HIS A 17 -15.58 11.19 -41.69
N ASP A 18 -14.65 11.53 -42.60
CA ASP A 18 -13.61 12.54 -42.50
C ASP A 18 -14.19 13.91 -42.18
N ILE A 19 -13.48 14.73 -41.39
CA ILE A 19 -13.15 16.13 -41.74
C ILE A 19 -11.75 16.46 -41.18
N GLN A 20 -10.85 16.81 -42.09
CA GLN A 20 -9.53 17.41 -41.87
C GLN A 20 -9.60 18.93 -42.20
N ASP A 21 -8.55 19.64 -41.76
CA ASP A 21 -8.11 20.99 -42.14
C ASP A 21 -8.79 22.19 -41.44
N ASP A 22 -8.04 23.07 -40.76
CA ASP A 22 -7.24 24.11 -41.45
C ASP A 22 -6.48 25.10 -40.51
N VAL A 23 -5.35 25.60 -41.01
CA VAL A 23 -4.71 26.93 -40.79
C VAL A 23 -3.78 27.21 -39.58
N LYS A 24 -2.49 27.37 -39.93
CA LYS A 24 -1.41 28.15 -39.26
C LYS A 24 -1.60 29.67 -39.46
N ASN A 25 -1.16 30.50 -38.50
CA ASN A 25 -0.48 31.81 -38.68
C ASN A 25 -0.16 32.41 -37.28
N ASP A 26 1.07 32.60 -36.82
CA ASP A 26 2.15 33.55 -37.19
C ASP A 26 2.12 34.89 -36.40
N VAL A 27 3.33 35.29 -35.94
CA VAL A 27 3.83 36.67 -35.68
C VAL A 27 3.93 37.26 -34.24
N GLN A 28 5.16 37.20 -33.71
CA GLN A 28 6.07 38.24 -33.16
C GLN A 28 5.81 39.07 -31.87
N ASN A 29 6.81 38.98 -30.97
CA ASN A 29 7.68 40.02 -30.36
C ASN A 29 7.11 41.39 -29.97
N HIS A 30 7.37 41.81 -28.73
CA HIS A 30 8.03 43.09 -28.48
C HIS A 30 8.77 43.16 -27.14
N ASP A 31 10.10 43.23 -27.24
CA ASP A 31 11.03 43.73 -26.23
C ASP A 31 10.78 45.21 -25.91
N TYR A 32 10.86 45.56 -24.63
CA TYR A 32 11.19 46.92 -24.20
C TYR A 32 12.30 46.87 -23.14
N GLN A 33 13.54 47.06 -23.60
CA GLN A 33 14.61 47.66 -22.80
C GLN A 33 14.69 49.15 -23.17
N ASN A 34 14.85 50.04 -22.18
CA ASN A 34 15.86 51.11 -22.24
C ASN A 34 16.15 51.71 -20.84
N PRO A 35 17.42 52.05 -20.51
CA PRO A 35 17.91 52.47 -19.19
C PRO A 35 18.09 53.99 -19.09
N ASN A 36 18.26 54.52 -17.86
CA ASN A 36 19.24 55.57 -17.49
C ASN A 36 19.09 56.02 -16.01
N HIS A 37 20.23 56.06 -15.33
CA HIS A 37 20.55 56.45 -13.92
C HIS A 37 20.42 57.98 -13.66
N PRO A 38 20.61 58.57 -12.43
CA PRO A 38 21.47 58.09 -11.31
C PRO A 38 21.01 58.30 -9.82
N GLU A 39 21.64 57.48 -8.97
CA GLU A 39 22.12 57.64 -7.57
C GLU A 39 21.57 58.66 -6.53
N ASN A 40 21.10 58.06 -5.42
CA ASN A 40 21.59 58.16 -4.02
C ASN A 40 20.96 59.19 -3.04
N ALA A 41 20.14 58.68 -2.11
CA ALA A 41 20.09 59.16 -0.71
C ALA A 41 19.43 58.11 0.24
N ARG A 42 20.27 57.40 0.99
CA ARG A 42 20.12 56.89 2.38
C ARG A 42 18.70 56.72 2.96
N THR A 43 18.33 55.51 3.38
CA THR A 43 18.30 55.11 4.81
C THR A 43 17.76 53.68 5.02
N SER A 44 18.49 52.90 5.81
CA SER A 44 17.99 51.86 6.73
C SER A 44 17.26 50.64 6.14
N SER A 45 18.01 49.59 5.80
CA SER A 45 17.48 48.23 5.90
C SER A 45 18.53 47.24 6.41
N ILE A 46 18.09 46.52 7.42
CA ILE A 46 18.78 45.50 8.19
C ILE A 46 19.23 44.37 7.27
N GLY A 47 20.46 43.90 7.49
CA GLY A 47 21.11 42.89 6.67
C GLY A 47 20.29 41.61 6.54
N VAL A 48 20.10 41.20 5.29
CA VAL A 48 19.72 39.84 4.90
C VAL A 48 20.92 38.93 5.18
N THR A 49 20.88 38.21 6.30
CA THR A 49 21.55 36.91 6.40
C THR A 49 20.62 35.86 5.82
N ARG A 50 21.00 35.32 4.66
CA ARG A 50 20.39 34.11 4.10
C ARG A 50 20.60 32.96 5.09
N SER A 51 19.58 32.60 5.85
CA SER A 51 19.48 31.26 6.42
C SER A 51 18.98 30.32 5.33
N LYS A 52 19.90 29.55 4.76
CA LYS A 52 19.59 28.35 3.99
C LYS A 52 19.27 27.22 4.97
N ASP A 53 18.14 27.29 5.65
CA ASP A 53 17.65 26.15 6.41
C ASP A 53 16.17 26.00 6.06
N GLY A 54 15.95 25.18 5.03
CA GLY A 54 14.63 24.69 4.67
C GLY A 54 14.02 24.00 5.88
N HIS A 55 12.97 24.60 6.42
CA HIS A 55 12.14 24.01 7.44
C HIS A 55 11.37 22.83 6.84
N THR A 56 11.90 21.62 6.92
CA THR A 56 11.11 20.39 6.80
C THR A 56 11.76 19.27 7.61
N HIS A 57 11.44 19.17 8.90
CA HIS A 57 11.45 17.87 9.57
C HIS A 57 10.44 17.88 10.72
N ASN A 58 9.17 17.88 10.36
CA ASN A 58 8.23 17.03 11.07
C ASN A 58 8.20 15.75 10.23
N GLY A 59 8.80 14.65 10.72
CA GLY A 59 8.88 13.41 9.96
C GLY A 59 7.48 12.97 9.54
N ASP A 60 7.32 12.58 8.28
CA ASP A 60 6.08 11.98 7.81
C ASP A 60 5.76 10.77 8.72
N PRO A 61 4.65 10.81 9.48
CA PRO A 61 4.38 9.82 10.51
C PRO A 61 4.26 8.41 9.93
N THR A 62 3.92 8.28 8.65
CA THR A 62 3.80 6.98 7.97
C THR A 62 5.15 6.32 7.68
N GLN A 63 6.26 7.06 7.76
CA GLN A 63 7.60 6.52 7.53
C GLN A 63 8.01 5.50 8.58
N GLU A 64 7.54 5.64 9.82
CA GLU A 64 7.82 4.66 10.88
C GLU A 64 7.13 3.33 10.56
N LEU A 65 5.85 3.37 10.17
CA LEU A 65 5.10 2.20 9.71
C LEU A 65 5.78 1.53 8.51
N LEU A 66 6.16 2.29 7.48
CA LEU A 66 6.82 1.74 6.28
C LEU A 66 8.19 1.11 6.62
N ARG A 67 8.96 1.71 7.53
CA ARG A 67 10.23 1.13 8.03
C ARG A 67 10.00 -0.16 8.82
N ALA A 68 8.95 -0.20 9.64
CA ALA A 68 8.57 -1.40 10.37
C ALA A 68 8.14 -2.51 9.41
N LEU A 69 7.35 -2.18 8.39
CA LEU A 69 6.93 -3.09 7.33
C LEU A 69 8.12 -3.58 6.47
N GLY A 70 9.16 -2.75 6.32
CA GLY A 70 10.39 -3.09 5.60
C GLY A 70 10.34 -2.81 4.10
N THR A 71 9.31 -2.10 3.62
CA THR A 71 9.15 -1.73 2.21
C THR A 71 8.49 -0.36 2.07
N THR A 72 8.23 0.07 0.84
CA THR A 72 7.49 1.32 0.55
C THR A 72 6.15 1.00 -0.10
N ILE A 73 5.14 1.84 0.10
CA ILE A 73 3.84 1.73 -0.59
C ILE A 73 3.45 3.13 -1.05
N SER A 74 2.90 3.27 -2.25
CA SER A 74 2.41 4.56 -2.73
C SER A 74 1.33 5.13 -1.78
N PRO A 75 1.28 6.46 -1.57
CA PRO A 75 0.41 7.06 -0.54
C PRO A 75 -1.06 6.66 -0.66
N ASP A 76 -1.62 6.65 -1.87
CA ASP A 76 -3.03 6.30 -2.10
C ASP A 76 -3.34 4.84 -1.75
N LEU A 77 -2.41 3.93 -2.07
CA LEU A 77 -2.55 2.51 -1.78
C LEU A 77 -2.36 2.23 -0.28
N LEU A 78 -1.47 2.96 0.39
CA LEU A 78 -1.30 2.89 1.84
C LEU A 78 -2.55 3.39 2.57
N VAL A 79 -3.17 4.47 2.09
CA VAL A 79 -4.45 4.96 2.64
C VAL A 79 -5.55 3.92 2.45
N GLU A 80 -5.67 3.30 1.27
CA GLU A 80 -6.63 2.21 1.02
C GLU A 80 -6.41 1.05 2.00
N ALA A 81 -5.17 0.60 2.19
CA ALA A 81 -4.80 -0.47 3.12
C ALA A 81 -5.05 -0.15 4.59
N LEU A 82 -5.14 1.13 4.97
CA LEU A 82 -5.37 1.59 6.34
C LEU A 82 -6.81 2.05 6.60
N THR A 83 -7.71 1.94 5.60
CA THR A 83 -9.08 2.44 5.69
C THR A 83 -10.06 1.31 6.00
N HIS A 84 -10.66 1.35 7.19
CA HIS A 84 -11.73 0.45 7.55
C HIS A 84 -13.04 0.83 6.85
N ARG A 85 -13.90 -0.16 6.60
CA ARG A 85 -15.21 0.06 5.96
C ARG A 85 -16.10 1.08 6.68
N SER A 86 -15.98 1.24 8.00
CA SER A 86 -16.76 2.26 8.71
C SER A 86 -16.40 3.68 8.28
N PHE A 87 -15.12 3.93 7.96
CA PHE A 87 -14.68 5.22 7.45
C PHE A 87 -15.19 5.45 6.03
N SER A 88 -15.07 4.45 5.15
CA SER A 88 -15.53 4.59 3.75
C SER A 88 -17.05 4.75 3.63
N HIS A 89 -17.83 4.17 4.56
CA HIS A 89 -19.29 4.40 4.63
C HIS A 89 -19.64 5.86 4.93
N GLU A 90 -18.83 6.54 5.75
CA GLU A 90 -19.01 7.96 6.08
C GLU A 90 -18.42 8.89 5.00
N HIS A 91 -17.54 8.37 4.14
CA HIS A 91 -16.79 9.13 3.12
C HIS A 91 -16.94 8.50 1.72
N PRO A 92 -18.07 8.76 1.01
CA PRO A 92 -18.35 8.16 -0.29
C PRO A 92 -17.22 8.39 -1.31
N GLY A 93 -16.86 7.32 -2.03
CA GLY A 93 -15.76 7.34 -3.00
C GLY A 93 -14.40 6.94 -2.43
N THR A 94 -14.28 6.81 -1.10
CA THR A 94 -13.09 6.26 -0.44
C THR A 94 -13.10 4.73 -0.52
N LYS A 95 -11.98 4.13 -0.90
CA LYS A 95 -11.82 2.67 -0.85
C LYS A 95 -11.43 2.21 0.55
N ASN A 96 -11.72 0.96 0.87
CA ASN A 96 -11.33 0.31 2.12
C ASN A 96 -10.39 -0.87 1.83
N TYR A 97 -9.84 -1.44 2.89
CA TYR A 97 -8.83 -2.47 2.79
C TYR A 97 -9.35 -3.85 2.34
N GLU A 98 -10.67 -4.11 2.30
CA GLU A 98 -11.26 -5.46 2.19
C GLU A 98 -10.78 -6.24 0.96
N ARG A 99 -10.50 -5.55 -0.16
CA ARG A 99 -9.94 -6.19 -1.37
C ARG A 99 -8.46 -6.51 -1.26
N LEU A 100 -7.70 -5.67 -0.54
CA LEU A 100 -6.28 -5.87 -0.29
C LEU A 100 -6.07 -6.96 0.75
N GLU A 101 -6.89 -6.98 1.81
CA GLU A 101 -6.99 -8.06 2.81
C GLU A 101 -7.17 -9.40 2.12
N PHE A 102 -8.21 -9.54 1.29
CA PHE A 102 -8.46 -10.78 0.52
C PHE A 102 -7.26 -11.27 -0.30
N LEU A 103 -6.52 -10.35 -0.93
CA LEU A 103 -5.33 -10.69 -1.70
C LEU A 103 -4.14 -11.04 -0.79
N GLY A 104 -3.98 -10.27 0.29
CA GLY A 104 -2.90 -10.40 1.24
C GLY A 104 -2.96 -11.69 2.05
N ASP A 105 -4.15 -12.13 2.43
CA ASP A 105 -4.39 -13.43 3.06
C ASP A 105 -3.87 -14.57 2.17
N ALA A 106 -4.25 -14.60 0.88
CA ALA A 106 -3.75 -15.61 -0.05
C ALA A 106 -2.21 -15.59 -0.22
N VAL A 107 -1.59 -14.40 -0.20
CA VAL A 107 -0.13 -14.26 -0.25
C VAL A 107 0.51 -14.77 1.05
N LEU A 108 -0.05 -14.40 2.20
CA LEU A 108 0.40 -14.82 3.52
C LEU A 108 0.32 -16.34 3.66
N GLU A 109 -0.80 -16.95 3.25
CA GLU A 109 -1.00 -18.40 3.24
C GLU A 109 0.04 -19.11 2.38
N LEU A 110 0.29 -18.61 1.17
CA LEU A 110 1.27 -19.19 0.25
C LEU A 110 2.67 -19.17 0.85
N VAL A 111 3.14 -18.00 1.29
CA VAL A 111 4.51 -17.83 1.81
C VAL A 111 4.70 -18.63 3.10
N SER A 112 3.72 -18.61 4.01
CA SER A 112 3.78 -19.41 5.24
C SER A 112 3.82 -20.91 4.94
N THR A 113 3.03 -21.36 3.97
CA THR A 113 3.00 -22.77 3.55
C THR A 113 4.32 -23.18 2.91
N GLU A 114 4.86 -22.38 1.99
CA GLU A 114 6.15 -22.61 1.32
C GLU A 114 7.29 -22.72 2.34
N THR A 115 7.29 -21.83 3.34
CA THR A 115 8.27 -21.79 4.43
C THR A 115 8.23 -23.06 5.27
N LEU A 116 7.04 -23.43 5.76
CA LEU A 116 6.85 -24.63 6.58
C LEU A 116 7.17 -25.92 5.81
N PHE A 117 6.72 -26.02 4.57
CA PHE A 117 6.99 -27.16 3.69
C PHE A 117 8.49 -27.37 3.47
N SER A 118 9.21 -26.29 3.19
CA SER A 118 10.66 -26.35 2.89
C SER A 118 11.49 -26.60 4.14
N ALA A 119 11.12 -26.00 5.27
CA ALA A 119 11.87 -26.11 6.52
C ALA A 119 11.65 -27.44 7.26
N HIS A 120 10.52 -28.12 7.02
CA HIS A 120 10.13 -29.30 7.79
C HIS A 120 9.69 -30.48 6.90
N PRO A 121 10.62 -31.08 6.12
CA PRO A 121 10.30 -32.14 5.16
C PRO A 121 9.75 -33.43 5.80
N ASP A 122 9.99 -33.64 7.10
CA ASP A 122 9.54 -34.82 7.84
C ASP A 122 8.16 -34.65 8.51
N MET A 123 7.57 -33.46 8.46
CA MET A 123 6.25 -33.21 9.04
C MET A 123 5.12 -33.62 8.09
N THR A 124 4.05 -34.16 8.66
CA THR A 124 2.82 -34.48 7.91
C THR A 124 2.04 -33.21 7.55
N GLU A 125 1.19 -33.30 6.52
CA GLU A 125 0.28 -32.21 6.11
C GLU A 125 -0.51 -31.64 7.30
N GLY A 126 -1.08 -32.49 8.15
CA GLY A 126 -1.86 -32.04 9.31
C GLY A 126 -1.04 -31.28 10.34
N GLN A 127 0.23 -31.65 10.53
CA GLN A 127 1.15 -30.91 11.41
C GLN A 127 1.50 -29.55 10.82
N LEU A 128 1.84 -29.50 9.53
CA LEU A 128 2.14 -28.25 8.82
C LEU A 128 0.94 -27.30 8.82
N ALA A 129 -0.26 -27.82 8.57
CA ALA A 129 -1.49 -27.04 8.60
C ALA A 129 -1.78 -26.47 10.00
N LYS A 130 -1.54 -27.24 11.06
CA LYS A 130 -1.70 -26.78 12.45
C LYS A 130 -0.71 -25.69 12.83
N LEU A 131 0.55 -25.82 12.40
CA LEU A 131 1.57 -24.79 12.61
C LEU A 131 1.21 -23.51 11.86
N ARG A 132 0.84 -23.62 10.58
CA ARG A 132 0.38 -22.49 9.76
C ARG A 132 -0.78 -21.77 10.44
N ALA A 133 -1.85 -22.50 10.77
CA ALA A 133 -3.07 -21.93 11.36
C ALA A 133 -2.80 -21.15 12.66
N LYS A 134 -1.79 -21.56 13.45
CA LYS A 134 -1.40 -20.83 14.66
C LYS A 134 -0.53 -19.61 14.33
N ALA A 135 0.40 -19.74 13.39
CA ALA A 135 1.32 -18.66 13.00
C ALA A 135 0.62 -17.49 12.31
N VAL A 136 -0.44 -17.74 11.55
CA VAL A 136 -1.23 -16.71 10.83
C VAL A 136 -2.62 -16.53 11.44
N SER A 137 -2.77 -16.83 12.73
CA SER A 137 -4.05 -16.62 13.45
C SER A 137 -4.33 -15.14 13.70
N GLU A 138 -5.61 -14.78 13.88
CA GLU A 138 -6.02 -13.42 14.28
C GLU A 138 -5.25 -12.92 15.50
N TRP A 139 -5.03 -13.79 16.48
CA TRP A 139 -4.24 -13.47 17.68
C TRP A 139 -2.78 -13.14 17.33
N ALA A 140 -2.14 -13.94 16.48
CA ALA A 140 -0.74 -13.72 16.09
C ALA A 140 -0.59 -12.44 15.23
N LEU A 141 -1.45 -12.26 14.23
CA LEU A 141 -1.38 -11.11 13.33
C LEU A 141 -1.75 -9.80 14.03
N SER A 142 -2.74 -9.80 14.92
CA SER A 142 -3.06 -8.62 15.72
C SER A 142 -1.96 -8.27 16.73
N ALA A 143 -1.18 -9.25 17.22
CA ALA A 143 0.03 -8.96 18.00
C ALA A 143 1.12 -8.31 17.14
N VAL A 144 1.37 -8.81 15.92
CA VAL A 144 2.28 -8.18 14.95
C VAL A 144 1.88 -6.73 14.66
N ALA A 145 0.59 -6.49 14.42
CA ALA A 145 0.04 -5.16 14.18
C ALA A 145 0.32 -4.18 15.32
N ARG A 146 0.22 -4.63 16.57
CA ARG A 146 0.45 -3.82 17.77
C ARG A 146 1.91 -3.62 18.09
N ASP A 147 2.69 -4.69 18.05
CA ASP A 147 4.00 -4.74 18.68
C ASP A 147 5.13 -4.46 17.68
N LYS A 148 4.95 -4.86 16.42
CA LYS A 148 5.96 -4.62 15.37
C LYS A 148 5.62 -3.40 14.53
N LEU A 149 4.36 -3.29 14.09
CA LEU A 149 3.93 -2.22 13.17
C LEU A 149 3.42 -0.97 13.87
N HIS A 150 2.96 -1.10 15.13
CA HIS A 150 2.30 -0.04 15.87
C HIS A 150 1.20 0.65 15.04
N VAL A 151 0.37 -0.12 14.33
CA VAL A 151 -0.46 0.41 13.25
C VAL A 151 -1.68 1.21 13.71
N GLY A 152 -2.12 1.02 14.96
CA GLY A 152 -3.35 1.61 15.52
C GLY A 152 -3.56 3.11 15.24
N PRO A 153 -2.56 3.99 15.45
CA PRO A 153 -2.67 5.42 15.19
C PRO A 153 -2.88 5.81 13.71
N TYR A 154 -2.66 4.89 12.77
CA TYR A 154 -2.77 5.14 11.33
C TYR A 154 -4.10 4.66 10.73
N ILE A 155 -4.89 3.88 11.48
CA ILE A 155 -6.13 3.29 10.98
C ILE A 155 -7.22 4.36 10.86
N LEU A 156 -7.81 4.47 9.67
CA LEU A 156 -8.94 5.35 9.41
C LEU A 156 -10.24 4.62 9.76
N LEU A 157 -10.92 5.14 10.78
CA LEU A 157 -12.17 4.60 11.33
C LEU A 157 -13.27 5.66 11.26
N GLY A 158 -14.48 5.24 10.89
CA GLY A 158 -15.68 6.05 11.06
C GLY A 158 -15.94 6.34 12.54
N HIS A 159 -16.69 7.41 12.83
CA HIS A 159 -16.87 7.93 14.17
C HIS A 159 -17.35 6.87 15.18
N GLY A 160 -18.39 6.12 14.81
CA GLY A 160 -18.93 5.07 15.69
C GLY A 160 -17.91 3.96 15.98
N GLU A 161 -17.14 3.52 14.98
CA GLU A 161 -16.14 2.46 15.19
C GLU A 161 -14.97 2.93 16.07
N MET A 162 -14.59 4.21 15.93
CA MET A 162 -13.57 4.83 16.76
C MET A 162 -13.99 4.90 18.24
N GLU A 163 -15.24 5.28 18.53
CA GLU A 163 -15.78 5.32 19.90
C GLU A 163 -15.79 3.94 20.58
N HIS A 164 -15.95 2.87 19.80
CA HIS A 164 -15.91 1.49 20.28
C HIS A 164 -14.49 0.90 20.30
N GLY A 165 -13.45 1.73 20.16
CA GLY A 165 -12.06 1.29 20.24
C GLY A 165 -11.59 0.45 19.06
N GLY A 166 -12.14 0.69 17.85
CA GLY A 166 -11.83 -0.08 16.65
C GLY A 166 -10.33 -0.26 16.37
N ALA A 167 -9.51 0.77 16.65
CA ALA A 167 -8.06 0.73 16.45
C ALA A 167 -7.32 -0.29 17.33
N GLN A 168 -8.03 -0.92 18.28
CA GLN A 168 -7.51 -1.94 19.19
C GLN A 168 -8.20 -3.30 19.04
N LYS A 169 -9.15 -3.44 18.11
CA LYS A 169 -9.83 -4.72 17.87
C LYS A 169 -8.91 -5.68 17.13
N ASP A 170 -8.79 -6.92 17.64
CA ASP A 170 -7.95 -7.97 17.05
C ASP A 170 -8.29 -8.19 15.57
N SER A 171 -9.58 -8.33 15.25
CA SER A 171 -10.04 -8.51 13.87
C SER A 171 -9.57 -7.39 12.93
N ILE A 172 -9.74 -6.11 13.30
CA ILE A 172 -9.32 -4.99 12.43
C ILE A 172 -7.80 -4.97 12.28
N LEU A 173 -7.07 -5.23 13.35
CA LEU A 173 -5.61 -5.25 13.32
C LEU A 173 -5.07 -6.40 12.46
N CYS A 174 -5.72 -7.56 12.50
CA CYS A 174 -5.43 -8.70 11.64
C CYS A 174 -5.64 -8.33 10.17
N ASP A 175 -6.84 -7.85 9.81
CA ASP A 175 -7.18 -7.47 8.43
C ASP A 175 -6.21 -6.43 7.86
N ILE A 176 -5.77 -5.47 8.69
CA ILE A 176 -4.80 -4.44 8.29
C ILE A 176 -3.43 -5.04 7.96
N VAL A 177 -2.97 -6.04 8.71
CA VAL A 177 -1.71 -6.73 8.40
C VAL A 177 -1.80 -7.41 7.04
N GLU A 178 -2.89 -8.13 6.79
CA GLU A 178 -3.15 -8.78 5.50
C GLU A 178 -3.25 -7.74 4.39
N ALA A 179 -3.97 -6.63 4.61
CA ALA A 179 -4.09 -5.57 3.63
C ALA A 179 -2.75 -4.89 3.29
N LEU A 180 -1.84 -4.71 4.26
CA LEU A 180 -0.50 -4.19 4.01
C LEU A 180 0.36 -5.17 3.19
N ILE A 181 0.20 -6.48 3.41
CA ILE A 181 0.81 -7.52 2.56
C ILE A 181 0.22 -7.46 1.15
N GLY A 182 -1.11 -7.34 1.02
CA GLY A 182 -1.80 -7.20 -0.25
C GLY A 182 -1.38 -5.94 -1.02
N ALA A 183 -1.25 -4.81 -0.34
CA ALA A 183 -0.74 -3.56 -0.90
C ALA A 183 0.71 -3.70 -1.38
N THR A 184 1.57 -4.35 -0.59
CA THR A 184 2.95 -4.65 -1.00
C THR A 184 2.98 -5.50 -2.26
N PHE A 185 2.14 -6.53 -2.34
CA PHE A 185 2.03 -7.37 -3.52
C PHE A 185 1.58 -6.58 -4.75
N VAL A 186 0.60 -5.68 -4.61
CA VAL A 186 0.10 -4.84 -5.72
C VAL A 186 1.19 -3.89 -6.22
N GLU A 187 1.99 -3.30 -5.33
CA GLU A 187 3.03 -2.34 -5.68
C GLU A 187 4.29 -3.02 -6.26
N HIS A 188 4.76 -4.10 -5.62
CA HIS A 188 6.09 -4.67 -5.86
C HIS A 188 6.10 -6.13 -6.31
N GLY A 189 4.95 -6.81 -6.28
CA GLY A 189 4.83 -8.23 -6.63
C GLY A 189 5.24 -9.19 -5.52
N ILE A 190 5.29 -10.48 -5.86
CA ILE A 190 5.38 -11.58 -4.88
C ILE A 190 6.71 -11.62 -4.12
N ASP A 191 7.82 -11.21 -4.72
CA ASP A 191 9.13 -11.34 -4.08
C ASP A 191 9.30 -10.37 -2.91
N GLU A 192 8.86 -9.13 -3.07
CA GLU A 192 8.86 -8.13 -2.00
C GLU A 192 7.80 -8.48 -0.94
N ALA A 193 6.61 -8.92 -1.36
CA ALA A 193 5.56 -9.36 -0.44
C ALA A 193 6.03 -10.54 0.42
N ARG A 194 6.80 -11.48 -0.15
CA ARG A 194 7.42 -12.59 0.59
C ARG A 194 8.41 -12.08 1.64
N ALA A 195 9.26 -11.10 1.28
CA ALA A 195 10.18 -10.48 2.24
C ALA A 195 9.45 -9.81 3.40
N VAL A 196 8.33 -9.12 3.12
CA VAL A 196 7.46 -8.52 4.14
C VAL A 196 6.84 -9.60 5.02
N VAL A 197 6.26 -10.67 4.46
CA VAL A 197 5.68 -11.76 5.25
C VAL A 197 6.71 -12.34 6.22
N HIS A 198 7.89 -12.71 5.74
CA HIS A 198 8.97 -13.23 6.59
C HIS A 198 9.34 -12.28 7.72
N ARG A 199 9.50 -10.99 7.42
CA ARG A 199 9.79 -9.97 8.43
C ARG A 199 8.71 -9.91 9.53
N LEU A 200 7.45 -10.07 9.15
CA LEU A 200 6.32 -9.99 10.07
C LEU A 200 6.19 -11.25 10.94
N ILE A 201 6.26 -12.44 10.34
CA ILE A 201 5.83 -13.69 11.00
C ILE A 201 6.95 -14.68 11.34
N ASP A 202 8.20 -14.50 10.91
CA ASP A 202 9.25 -15.51 11.14
C ASP A 202 9.50 -15.77 12.63
N ASP A 203 9.46 -14.72 13.47
CA ASP A 203 9.57 -14.88 14.94
C ASP A 203 8.41 -15.72 15.47
N THR A 204 7.19 -15.44 15.00
CA THR A 204 6.00 -16.21 15.37
C THR A 204 6.14 -17.66 14.92
N LEU A 205 6.54 -17.92 13.68
CA LEU A 205 6.79 -19.27 13.15
C LEU A 205 7.78 -20.03 14.03
N ALA A 206 8.89 -19.40 14.42
CA ALA A 206 9.88 -19.99 15.31
C ALA A 206 9.28 -20.33 16.69
N GLU A 207 8.48 -19.45 17.28
CA GLU A 207 7.78 -19.71 18.54
C GLU A 207 6.81 -20.89 18.42
N VAL A 208 5.99 -20.94 17.36
CA VAL A 208 5.02 -22.03 17.17
C VAL A 208 5.68 -23.40 17.08
N LEU A 209 6.85 -23.45 16.44
CA LEU A 209 7.64 -24.67 16.29
C LEU A 209 8.19 -25.16 17.64
N THR A 210 8.59 -24.26 18.54
CA THR A 210 9.08 -24.65 19.87
C THR A 210 7.99 -25.20 20.78
N GLU A 211 6.76 -24.71 20.65
CA GLU A 211 5.60 -25.25 21.36
C GLU A 211 5.13 -26.60 20.79
N GLY A 212 5.58 -26.93 19.58
CA GLY A 212 5.21 -28.12 18.83
C GLY A 212 3.77 -28.06 18.30
N PRO A 213 3.45 -28.90 17.29
CA PRO A 213 2.05 -29.16 16.96
C PRO A 213 1.48 -29.96 18.14
N ALA A 214 0.91 -29.28 19.15
CA ALA A 214 0.36 -29.94 20.33
C ALA A 214 -0.51 -31.16 19.92
N LEU A 215 -0.42 -32.26 20.67
CA LEU A 215 -1.11 -33.53 20.39
C LEU A 215 -2.63 -33.38 20.26
#